data_AF-A0A1I3JYS5-F1
#
_entry.id   AF-A0A1I3JYS5-F1
#
_cell.length_a   1.000
_cell.length_b   1.000
_cell.length_c   1.000
_cell.angle_alpha   90.00
_cell.angle_beta   90.00
_cell.angle_gamma   90.00
#
_symmetry.space_group_name_H-M   'P 1'
#
loop_
_entity.id
_entity.type
_entity.pdbx_description
1 polymer ?
#
loop_
_entity_poly.entity_id
_entity_poly.type
_entity_poly.pdbx_seq_one_letter_code
_entity_poly.pdbx_strand_id
1 'polypeptide(L)'
;MSARVPVVVIGAGREGLRQARLAADCEGLSLLAVIDPADSARERAAEAGFPVAAELDEAPAGVAAAIIALPIASRASTAEAVAARGLPTLTDRGLSQSLRDGRRIRDAYARSGAPLLVGHHRRHHPAVAAAREAARGGLLGRIVAADAVWMLRQPEDGGGFAWRVRSGSGAALTQFANEVDLLRWLIGDIVSVCALTSRATPQSPETDSAGAVLRFRSGALATALLSSVALSPWGWEAGTGDDEDIARSGEDALRLVGSEGAMSLPSLTYWRHNGAGKGDWSRALSRLPLPSPTLDPRAAQLDHFARVARGEAAPLVDADDALMSLAAALAVEESARTGKMLAPDPDRPDAWEPTAAAIFRGLAAPDPTSGDE
;
A
#
# COMPACT_ATOMS: atom_id res chain seq x y z
N MET A 1 -19.71 -20.23 -16.12
CA MET A 1 -18.75 -19.80 -15.07
C MET A 1 -17.36 -20.13 -15.57
N SER A 2 -16.43 -19.18 -15.51
CA SER A 2 -15.03 -19.43 -15.84
C SER A 2 -14.41 -20.42 -14.84
N ALA A 3 -13.37 -21.16 -15.25
CA ALA A 3 -12.68 -22.09 -14.37
C ALA A 3 -12.03 -21.33 -13.19
N ARG A 4 -12.12 -21.89 -11.98
CA ARG A 4 -11.47 -21.35 -10.78
C ARG A 4 -9.95 -21.50 -10.89
N VAL A 5 -9.21 -20.49 -10.44
CA VAL A 5 -7.75 -20.52 -10.43
C VAL A 5 -7.25 -21.21 -9.16
N PRO A 6 -6.54 -22.34 -9.24
CA PRO A 6 -5.96 -22.98 -8.07
C PRO A 6 -4.84 -22.10 -7.50
N VAL A 7 -4.98 -21.67 -6.24
CA VAL A 7 -4.11 -20.69 -5.60
C VAL A 7 -3.57 -21.21 -4.28
N VAL A 8 -2.36 -20.81 -3.93
CA VAL A 8 -1.79 -21.01 -2.59
C VAL A 8 -1.61 -19.68 -1.88
N VAL A 9 -1.72 -19.68 -0.56
CA VAL A 9 -1.38 -18.51 0.28
C VAL A 9 -0.08 -18.80 1.00
N ILE A 10 0.91 -17.91 0.88
CA ILE A 10 2.22 -18.05 1.52
C ILE A 10 2.28 -17.08 2.71
N GLY A 11 2.43 -17.65 3.91
CA GLY A 11 2.37 -16.99 5.21
C GLY A 11 1.07 -17.32 5.95
N ALA A 12 1.17 -17.92 7.13
CA ALA A 12 0.06 -18.23 8.04
C ALA A 12 0.00 -17.27 9.25
N GLY A 13 0.42 -16.01 9.03
CA GLY A 13 0.19 -14.91 9.96
C GLY A 13 -1.26 -14.41 9.93
N ARG A 14 -1.57 -13.39 10.73
CA ARG A 14 -2.92 -12.82 10.83
C ARG A 14 -3.49 -12.41 9.45
N GLU A 15 -2.72 -11.67 8.66
CA GLU A 15 -3.16 -11.26 7.31
C GLU A 15 -3.22 -12.45 6.35
N GLY A 16 -2.30 -13.41 6.47
CA GLY A 16 -2.31 -14.63 5.66
C GLY A 16 -3.57 -15.48 5.87
N LEU A 17 -3.99 -15.67 7.13
CA LEU A 17 -5.25 -16.36 7.43
C LEU A 17 -6.48 -15.57 6.95
N ARG A 18 -6.44 -14.23 7.00
CA ARG A 18 -7.49 -13.39 6.41
C ARG A 18 -7.56 -13.58 4.90
N GLN A 19 -6.42 -13.53 4.21
CA GLN A 19 -6.33 -13.77 2.76
C GLN A 19 -6.78 -15.18 2.38
N ALA A 20 -6.45 -16.20 3.19
CA ALA A 20 -6.91 -17.57 2.97
C ALA A 20 -8.44 -17.68 3.05
N ARG A 21 -9.08 -17.05 4.05
CA ARG A 21 -10.55 -17.00 4.16
C ARG A 21 -11.17 -16.32 2.95
N LEU A 22 -10.71 -15.12 2.62
CA LEU A 22 -11.22 -14.36 1.48
C LEU A 22 -11.00 -15.09 0.14
N ALA A 23 -9.86 -15.79 -0.02
CA ALA A 23 -9.58 -16.58 -1.22
C ALA A 23 -10.44 -17.85 -1.31
N ALA A 24 -10.81 -18.45 -0.18
CA ALA A 24 -11.74 -19.57 -0.13
C ALA A 24 -13.18 -19.15 -0.49
N ASP A 25 -13.57 -17.93 -0.10
CA ASP A 25 -14.89 -17.36 -0.40
C ASP A 25 -14.98 -16.75 -1.81
N CYS A 26 -13.86 -16.47 -2.48
CA CYS A 26 -13.81 -15.92 -3.82
C CYS A 26 -14.21 -16.96 -4.89
N GLU A 27 -15.26 -16.68 -5.65
CA GLU A 27 -15.77 -17.60 -6.69
C GLU A 27 -14.76 -17.90 -7.80
N GLY A 28 -13.82 -16.97 -8.06
CA GLY A 28 -12.80 -17.09 -9.11
C GLY A 28 -11.55 -17.85 -8.68
N LEU A 29 -11.40 -18.19 -7.39
CA LEU A 29 -10.22 -18.83 -6.83
C LEU A 29 -10.56 -20.19 -6.22
N SER A 30 -9.56 -21.05 -6.14
CA SER A 30 -9.64 -22.33 -5.42
C SER A 30 -8.41 -22.46 -4.53
N LEU A 31 -8.55 -22.16 -3.24
CA LEU A 31 -7.45 -22.27 -2.28
C LEU A 31 -7.02 -23.74 -2.13
N LEU A 32 -5.76 -24.03 -2.49
CA LEU A 32 -5.17 -25.36 -2.40
C LEU A 32 -4.48 -25.62 -1.07
N ALA A 33 -3.72 -24.64 -0.58
CA ALA A 33 -2.98 -24.75 0.67
C ALA A 33 -2.56 -23.37 1.21
N VAL A 34 -2.35 -23.33 2.52
CA VAL A 34 -1.61 -22.26 3.21
C VAL A 34 -0.19 -22.79 3.52
N ILE A 35 0.82 -22.04 3.08
CA ILE A 35 2.23 -22.43 3.16
C ILE A 35 2.91 -21.60 4.25
N ASP A 36 3.53 -22.27 5.23
CA ASP A 36 4.36 -21.60 6.24
C ASP A 36 5.43 -22.57 6.79
N PRO A 37 6.72 -22.16 6.85
CA PRO A 37 7.77 -23.04 7.34
C PRO A 37 7.66 -23.35 8.85
N ALA A 38 6.99 -22.49 9.63
CA ALA A 38 6.86 -22.70 11.07
C ALA A 38 5.71 -23.66 11.42
N ASP A 39 6.01 -24.74 12.15
CA ASP A 39 5.03 -25.74 12.60
C ASP A 39 3.82 -25.09 13.29
N SER A 40 4.07 -24.21 14.27
CA SER A 40 3.02 -23.48 14.99
C SER A 40 2.12 -22.63 14.08
N ALA A 41 2.63 -22.15 12.94
CA ALA A 41 1.84 -21.37 12.00
C ALA A 41 0.97 -22.27 11.12
N ARG A 42 1.50 -23.43 10.71
CA ARG A 42 0.71 -24.46 10.04
C ARG A 42 -0.37 -25.06 10.94
N GLU A 43 -0.08 -25.31 12.21
CA GLU A 43 -1.07 -25.77 13.19
C GLU A 43 -2.26 -24.79 13.26
N ARG A 44 -2.00 -23.49 13.40
CA ARG A 44 -3.07 -22.46 13.38
C ARG A 44 -3.87 -22.44 12.08
N ALA A 45 -3.23 -22.61 10.93
CA ALA A 45 -3.92 -22.66 9.64
C ALA A 45 -4.78 -23.92 9.50
N ALA A 46 -4.29 -25.07 9.97
CA ALA A 46 -5.03 -26.32 10.00
C ALA A 46 -6.23 -26.27 10.96
N GLU A 47 -6.07 -25.68 12.14
CA GLU A 47 -7.16 -25.40 13.09
C GLU A 47 -8.23 -24.48 12.49
N ALA A 48 -7.82 -23.54 11.63
CA ALA A 48 -8.72 -22.68 10.86
C ALA A 48 -9.38 -23.40 9.66
N GLY A 49 -9.10 -24.70 9.45
CA GLY A 49 -9.72 -25.54 8.42
C GLY A 49 -9.03 -25.52 7.06
N PHE A 50 -7.80 -24.98 6.97
CA PHE A 50 -7.07 -24.92 5.71
C PHE A 50 -6.09 -26.10 5.53
N PRO A 51 -5.95 -26.65 4.31
CA PRO A 51 -4.81 -27.51 3.99
C PRO A 51 -3.51 -26.74 4.16
N VAL A 52 -2.45 -27.42 4.64
CA VAL A 52 -1.17 -26.78 4.95
C VAL A 52 0.01 -27.50 4.32
N ALA A 53 1.06 -26.75 4.02
CA ALA A 53 2.36 -27.24 3.53
C ALA A 53 3.50 -26.42 4.15
N ALA A 54 4.69 -27.00 4.32
CA ALA A 54 5.83 -26.26 4.86
C ALA A 54 6.48 -25.36 3.79
N GLU A 55 6.54 -25.88 2.56
CA GLU A 55 7.20 -25.21 1.45
C GLU A 55 6.32 -25.24 0.19
N LEU A 56 6.62 -24.35 -0.76
CA LEU A 56 5.88 -24.24 -2.02
C LEU A 56 6.02 -25.49 -2.90
N ASP A 57 7.11 -26.26 -2.76
CA ASP A 57 7.30 -27.55 -3.45
C ASP A 57 6.42 -28.68 -2.92
N GLU A 58 5.92 -28.55 -1.69
CA GLU A 58 5.04 -29.53 -1.07
C GLU A 58 3.55 -29.23 -1.36
N ALA A 59 3.26 -28.12 -2.05
CA ALA A 59 1.90 -27.75 -2.40
C ALA A 59 1.27 -28.78 -3.36
N PRO A 60 -0.06 -29.00 -3.30
CA PRO A 60 -0.75 -29.90 -4.21
C PRO A 60 -0.48 -29.58 -5.69
N ALA A 61 -0.44 -30.60 -6.54
CA ALA A 61 -0.28 -30.41 -7.97
C ALA A 61 -1.36 -29.48 -8.55
N GLY A 62 -0.99 -28.66 -9.54
CA GLY A 62 -1.92 -27.77 -10.24
C GLY A 62 -1.99 -26.34 -9.68
N VAL A 63 -1.09 -25.93 -8.76
CA VAL A 63 -0.93 -24.52 -8.37
C VAL A 63 -0.76 -23.65 -9.62
N ALA A 64 -1.65 -22.67 -9.79
CA ALA A 64 -1.67 -21.77 -10.94
C ALA A 64 -1.49 -20.30 -10.54
N ALA A 65 -1.52 -19.97 -9.25
CA ALA A 65 -1.30 -18.62 -8.73
C ALA A 65 -0.84 -18.67 -7.27
N ALA A 66 -0.26 -17.57 -6.78
CA ALA A 66 0.14 -17.43 -5.38
C ALA A 66 -0.33 -16.10 -4.77
N ILE A 67 -0.64 -16.12 -3.48
CA ILE A 67 -0.87 -14.94 -2.65
C ILE A 67 0.24 -14.88 -1.60
N ILE A 68 1.07 -13.84 -1.60
CA ILE A 68 2.17 -13.69 -0.63
C ILE A 68 1.73 -12.73 0.48
N ALA A 69 1.42 -13.28 1.65
CA ALA A 69 0.98 -12.57 2.85
C ALA A 69 2.05 -12.58 3.95
N LEU A 70 3.32 -12.46 3.55
CA LEU A 70 4.47 -12.38 4.43
C LEU A 70 4.75 -10.94 4.89
N PRO A 71 5.40 -10.76 6.06
CA PRO A 71 5.99 -9.47 6.43
C PRO A 71 6.82 -8.87 5.29
N ILE A 72 6.68 -7.57 5.08
CA ILE A 72 7.30 -6.88 3.94
C ILE A 72 8.84 -7.05 3.87
N ALA A 73 9.50 -7.27 5.01
CA ALA A 73 10.94 -7.51 5.13
C ALA A 73 11.41 -8.85 4.52
N SER A 74 10.57 -9.89 4.56
CA SER A 74 10.90 -11.25 4.08
C SER A 74 10.25 -11.59 2.74
N ARG A 75 9.59 -10.62 2.11
CA ARG A 75 8.79 -10.83 0.90
C ARG A 75 9.62 -11.06 -0.36
N ALA A 76 10.76 -10.38 -0.50
CA ALA A 76 11.49 -10.33 -1.76
C ALA A 76 11.99 -11.71 -2.24
N SER A 77 12.63 -12.48 -1.37
CA SER A 77 13.11 -13.83 -1.70
C SER A 77 11.97 -14.78 -2.08
N THR A 78 10.86 -14.71 -1.35
CA THR A 78 9.67 -15.51 -1.65
C THR A 78 9.06 -15.11 -2.99
N ALA A 79 8.94 -13.81 -3.26
CA ALA A 79 8.40 -13.29 -4.51
C ALA A 79 9.26 -13.69 -5.71
N GLU A 80 10.60 -13.69 -5.57
CA GLU A 80 11.54 -14.19 -6.57
C GLU A 80 11.35 -15.70 -6.82
N ALA A 81 11.21 -16.51 -5.76
CA ALA A 81 11.01 -17.95 -5.87
C ALA A 81 9.67 -18.31 -6.55
N VAL A 82 8.61 -17.56 -6.25
CA VAL A 82 7.29 -17.72 -6.91
C VAL A 82 7.38 -17.28 -8.38
N ALA A 83 8.03 -16.15 -8.66
CA ALA A 83 8.23 -15.67 -10.02
C ALA A 83 9.02 -16.67 -10.88
N ALA A 84 10.03 -17.34 -10.31
CA ALA A 84 10.81 -18.37 -11.00
C ALA A 84 9.95 -19.56 -11.48
N ARG A 85 8.78 -19.79 -10.88
CA ARG A 85 7.79 -20.79 -11.32
C ARG A 85 6.78 -20.27 -12.34
N GLY A 86 6.88 -19.00 -12.73
CA GLY A 86 5.96 -18.36 -13.67
C GLY A 86 4.55 -18.15 -13.11
N LEU A 87 4.37 -18.13 -11.79
CA LEU A 87 3.05 -17.99 -11.17
C LEU A 87 2.60 -16.53 -11.12
N PRO A 88 1.39 -16.19 -11.60
CA PRO A 88 0.68 -14.98 -11.23
C PRO A 88 0.63 -14.80 -9.72
N THR A 89 0.92 -13.59 -9.25
CA THR A 89 1.03 -13.33 -7.81
C THR A 89 0.28 -12.11 -7.35
N LEU A 90 -0.42 -12.23 -6.23
CA LEU A 90 -0.90 -11.11 -5.42
C LEU A 90 -0.01 -11.01 -4.18
N THR A 91 0.56 -9.84 -3.90
CA THR A 91 1.21 -9.60 -2.59
C THR A 91 0.28 -8.84 -1.68
N ASP A 92 0.46 -8.99 -0.37
CA ASP A 92 -0.07 -8.01 0.58
C ASP A 92 0.49 -6.60 0.28
N ARG A 93 -0.12 -5.59 0.89
CA ARG A 93 0.15 -4.15 0.71
C ARG A 93 1.65 -3.81 0.78
N GLY A 94 2.06 -2.87 -0.07
CA GLY A 94 3.45 -2.44 -0.25
C GLY A 94 4.28 -3.41 -1.10
N LEU A 95 5.27 -2.90 -1.84
CA LEU A 95 6.13 -3.77 -2.64
C LEU A 95 7.25 -4.40 -1.78
N SER A 96 8.00 -3.56 -1.07
CA SER A 96 9.16 -3.91 -0.25
C SER A 96 9.48 -2.77 0.72
N GLN A 97 10.46 -2.97 1.61
CA GLN A 97 10.95 -1.90 2.51
C GLN A 97 12.05 -1.02 1.88
N SER A 98 12.69 -1.50 0.81
CA SER A 98 13.81 -0.83 0.14
C SER A 98 13.57 -0.80 -1.37
N LEU A 99 14.15 0.18 -2.06
CA LEU A 99 14.07 0.22 -3.52
C LEU A 99 14.88 -0.91 -4.14
N ARG A 100 15.99 -1.33 -3.52
CA ARG A 100 16.75 -2.51 -3.96
C ARG A 100 15.87 -3.75 -4.01
N ASP A 101 15.16 -4.06 -2.93
CA ASP A 101 14.28 -5.24 -2.90
C ASP A 101 13.06 -5.07 -3.81
N GLY A 102 12.57 -3.84 -3.97
CA GLY A 102 11.48 -3.54 -4.88
C GLY A 102 11.86 -3.80 -6.34
N ARG A 103 13.07 -3.34 -6.74
CA ARG A 103 13.65 -3.62 -8.06
C ARG A 103 13.89 -5.12 -8.26
N ARG A 104 14.41 -5.82 -7.25
CA ARG A 104 14.56 -7.28 -7.30
C ARG A 104 13.25 -8.00 -7.61
N ILE A 105 12.16 -7.63 -6.92
CA ILE A 105 10.83 -8.18 -7.17
C ILE A 105 10.37 -7.83 -8.59
N ARG A 106 10.40 -6.56 -8.98
CA ARG A 106 10.03 -6.10 -10.33
C ARG A 106 10.77 -6.90 -11.41
N ASP A 107 12.09 -6.98 -11.30
CA ASP A 107 12.93 -7.61 -12.31
C ASP A 107 12.69 -9.13 -12.37
N ALA A 108 12.35 -9.77 -11.25
CA ALA A 108 11.99 -11.19 -11.22
C ALA A 108 10.70 -11.48 -12.00
N TYR A 109 9.65 -10.68 -11.80
CA TYR A 109 8.38 -10.83 -12.54
C TYR A 109 8.52 -10.40 -14.00
N ALA A 110 9.33 -9.38 -14.29
CA ALA A 110 9.65 -9.01 -15.67
C ALA A 110 10.36 -10.15 -16.42
N ARG A 111 11.30 -10.85 -15.77
CA ARG A 111 12.01 -11.99 -16.37
C ARG A 111 11.12 -13.23 -16.53
N SER A 112 10.20 -13.49 -15.60
CA SER A 112 9.33 -14.67 -15.67
C SER A 112 8.17 -14.50 -16.65
N GLY A 113 7.78 -13.25 -16.94
CA GLY A 113 6.58 -12.94 -17.72
C GLY A 113 5.27 -13.14 -16.95
N ALA A 114 5.33 -13.54 -15.68
CA ALA A 114 4.14 -13.67 -14.84
C ALA A 114 3.65 -12.30 -14.36
N PRO A 115 2.34 -12.07 -14.24
CA PRO A 115 1.81 -10.83 -13.70
C PRO A 115 1.96 -10.76 -12.18
N LEU A 116 2.38 -9.59 -11.68
CA LEU A 116 2.37 -9.24 -10.26
C LEU A 116 1.28 -8.20 -9.99
N LEU A 117 0.42 -8.46 -9.02
CA LEU A 117 -0.53 -7.50 -8.45
C LEU A 117 -0.11 -7.18 -7.01
N VAL A 118 0.12 -5.90 -6.70
CA VAL A 118 0.46 -5.46 -5.34
C VAL A 118 -0.79 -5.04 -4.57
N GLY A 119 -0.91 -5.45 -3.31
CA GLY A 119 -2.10 -5.39 -2.45
C GLY A 119 -2.60 -4.00 -2.00
N HIS A 120 -2.70 -3.01 -2.88
CA HIS A 120 -3.31 -1.70 -2.57
C HIS A 120 -4.84 -1.74 -2.74
N HIS A 121 -5.53 -2.46 -1.84
CA HIS A 121 -6.98 -2.73 -1.96
C HIS A 121 -7.85 -1.46 -2.03
N ARG A 122 -7.43 -0.31 -1.47
CA ARG A 122 -8.17 0.95 -1.57
C ARG A 122 -8.48 1.34 -3.03
N ARG A 123 -7.62 1.00 -3.99
CA ARG A 123 -7.84 1.27 -5.42
C ARG A 123 -8.97 0.44 -6.05
N HIS A 124 -9.39 -0.64 -5.38
CA HIS A 124 -10.54 -1.46 -5.75
C HIS A 124 -11.85 -0.97 -5.10
N HIS A 125 -11.78 0.02 -4.20
CA HIS A 125 -12.97 0.59 -3.58
C HIS A 125 -13.77 1.38 -4.64
N PRO A 126 -15.11 1.19 -4.75
CA PRO A 126 -15.92 1.86 -5.77
C PRO A 126 -15.80 3.38 -5.78
N ALA A 127 -15.74 4.00 -4.61
CA ALA A 127 -15.50 5.45 -4.49
C ALA A 127 -14.15 5.89 -5.10
N VAL A 128 -13.08 5.10 -4.96
CA VAL A 128 -11.79 5.45 -5.58
C VAL A 128 -11.86 5.29 -7.10
N ALA A 129 -12.53 4.26 -7.60
CA ALA A 129 -12.75 4.08 -9.03
C ALA A 129 -13.54 5.26 -9.63
N ALA A 130 -14.65 5.65 -8.98
CA ALA A 130 -15.48 6.79 -9.41
C ALA A 130 -14.74 8.12 -9.34
N ALA A 131 -13.95 8.36 -8.29
CA ALA A 131 -13.13 9.58 -8.19
C ALA A 131 -12.03 9.64 -9.26
N ARG A 132 -11.41 8.50 -9.58
CA ARG A 132 -10.43 8.43 -10.67
C ARG A 132 -11.08 8.71 -12.02
N GLU A 133 -12.26 8.17 -12.28
CA GLU A 133 -13.02 8.46 -13.50
C GLU A 133 -13.42 9.93 -13.56
N ALA A 134 -13.90 10.52 -12.46
CA ALA A 134 -14.22 11.94 -12.39
C ALA A 134 -13.00 12.85 -12.63
N ALA A 135 -11.84 12.50 -12.07
CA ALA A 135 -10.60 13.24 -12.26
C ALA A 135 -10.07 13.14 -13.70
N ARG A 136 -10.17 11.96 -14.34
CA ARG A 136 -9.65 11.72 -15.70
C ARG A 136 -10.63 12.09 -16.81
N GLY A 137 -11.93 11.92 -16.56
CA GLY A 137 -13.02 12.22 -17.48
C GLY A 137 -13.38 13.70 -17.56
N GLY A 138 -12.68 14.56 -16.80
CA GLY A 138 -12.85 16.01 -16.84
C GLY A 138 -13.99 16.56 -15.99
N LEU A 139 -14.70 15.73 -15.20
CA LEU A 139 -15.78 16.20 -14.32
C LEU A 139 -15.30 17.23 -13.29
N LEU A 140 -14.03 17.11 -12.85
CA LEU A 140 -13.38 18.06 -11.95
C LEU A 140 -12.59 19.14 -12.71
N GLY A 141 -12.53 19.08 -14.04
CA GLY A 141 -11.57 19.83 -14.85
C GLY A 141 -10.14 19.38 -14.58
N ARG A 142 -9.18 20.32 -14.62
CA ARG A 142 -7.79 20.03 -14.26
C ARG A 142 -7.66 20.00 -12.74
N ILE A 143 -7.15 18.91 -12.18
CA ILE A 143 -6.82 18.84 -10.75
C ILE A 143 -5.76 19.89 -10.42
N VAL A 144 -6.03 20.74 -9.42
CA VAL A 144 -5.14 21.82 -8.98
C VAL A 144 -4.62 21.59 -7.57
N ALA A 145 -5.43 20.99 -6.71
CA ALA A 145 -5.07 20.71 -5.33
C ALA A 145 -5.69 19.40 -4.83
N ALA A 146 -5.09 18.80 -3.82
CA ALA A 146 -5.71 17.77 -3.01
C ALA A 146 -5.25 17.87 -1.56
N ASP A 147 -6.01 17.28 -0.65
CA ASP A 147 -5.53 17.01 0.69
C ASP A 147 -5.96 15.62 1.14
N ALA A 148 -5.11 14.98 1.95
CA ALA A 148 -5.37 13.70 2.57
C ALA A 148 -5.02 13.77 4.06
N VAL A 149 -5.84 13.12 4.88
CA VAL A 149 -5.65 13.03 6.32
C VAL A 149 -5.81 11.59 6.79
N TRP A 150 -4.88 11.16 7.65
CA TRP A 150 -5.03 9.93 8.42
C TRP A 150 -4.60 10.19 9.85
N MET A 151 -5.55 10.46 10.73
CA MET A 151 -5.32 10.96 12.09
C MET A 151 -6.07 10.08 13.08
N LEU A 152 -5.58 8.86 13.29
CA LEU A 152 -6.21 7.86 14.14
C LEU A 152 -5.26 7.42 15.25
N ARG A 153 -5.74 7.47 16.50
CA ARG A 153 -4.97 7.03 17.65
C ARG A 153 -4.85 5.51 17.63
N GLN A 154 -3.61 5.03 17.62
CA GLN A 154 -3.33 3.61 17.84
C GLN A 154 -3.57 3.22 19.30
N PRO A 155 -4.05 1.99 19.56
CA PRO A 155 -4.09 1.43 20.91
C PRO A 155 -2.70 1.43 21.57
N GLU A 156 -2.66 1.58 22.90
CA GLU A 156 -1.39 1.65 23.66
C GLU A 156 -0.57 0.35 23.56
N ASP A 157 -1.23 -0.80 23.39
CA ASP A 157 -0.60 -2.10 23.17
C ASP A 157 -0.18 -2.32 21.69
N GLY A 158 -0.35 -1.30 20.84
CA GLY A 158 -0.12 -1.36 19.41
C GLY A 158 -1.17 -2.16 18.62
N GLY A 159 -2.23 -2.66 19.26
CA GLY A 159 -3.35 -3.38 18.60
C GLY A 159 -2.92 -4.63 17.85
N GLY A 160 -1.87 -5.32 18.32
CA GLY A 160 -1.27 -6.46 17.60
C GLY A 160 -0.45 -6.06 16.35
N PHE A 161 -0.21 -4.76 16.14
CA PHE A 161 0.62 -4.22 15.06
C PHE A 161 1.99 -3.75 15.53
N ALA A 162 2.50 -4.28 16.65
CA ALA A 162 3.83 -3.96 17.19
C ALA A 162 4.99 -4.16 16.18
N TRP A 163 4.77 -4.91 15.10
CA TRP A 163 5.72 -5.02 13.99
C TRP A 163 5.85 -3.74 13.15
N ARG A 164 4.80 -2.90 13.06
CA ARG A 164 4.82 -1.61 12.33
C ARG A 164 5.77 -0.62 13.00
N VAL A 165 5.76 -0.63 14.33
CA VAL A 165 6.60 0.13 15.26
C VAL A 165 8.08 -0.23 15.04
N ARG A 166 8.40 -1.53 15.00
CA ARG A 166 9.78 -2.07 14.85
C ARG A 166 10.48 -1.81 13.51
N SER A 167 9.82 -1.22 12.51
CA SER A 167 10.39 -0.96 11.18
C SER A 167 11.36 0.23 11.13
N GLY A 168 11.44 1.04 12.20
CA GLY A 168 12.33 2.21 12.28
C GLY A 168 11.80 3.48 11.61
N SER A 169 10.89 3.36 10.64
CA SER A 169 10.20 4.51 10.03
C SER A 169 9.04 5.06 10.89
N GLY A 170 8.56 4.29 11.87
CA GLY A 170 7.42 4.65 12.72
C GLY A 170 6.06 4.44 12.02
N ALA A 171 5.00 4.30 12.81
CA ALA A 171 3.67 3.96 12.32
C ALA A 171 3.09 5.00 11.34
N ALA A 172 3.35 6.29 11.56
CA ALA A 172 2.85 7.37 10.70
C ALA A 172 3.45 7.31 9.29
N LEU A 173 4.76 7.06 9.16
CA LEU A 173 5.42 6.97 7.86
C LEU A 173 5.05 5.68 7.11
N THR A 174 4.89 4.57 7.84
CA THR A 174 4.36 3.32 7.26
C THR A 174 2.97 3.52 6.65
N GLN A 175 2.10 4.26 7.34
CA GLN A 175 0.76 4.54 6.85
C GLN A 175 0.76 5.56 5.69
N PHE A 176 1.76 6.44 5.65
CA PHE A 176 1.95 7.46 4.63
C PHE A 176 2.04 6.87 3.22
N ALA A 177 2.60 5.67 3.09
CA ALA A 177 2.66 4.95 1.81
C ALA A 177 1.27 4.75 1.17
N ASN A 178 0.20 4.61 1.98
CA ASN A 178 -1.16 4.47 1.46
C ASN A 178 -1.73 5.76 0.91
N GLU A 179 -1.48 6.89 1.59
CA GLU A 179 -1.95 8.19 1.12
C GLU A 179 -1.17 8.65 -0.12
N VAL A 180 0.15 8.40 -0.15
CA VAL A 180 0.97 8.64 -1.34
C VAL A 180 0.50 7.79 -2.51
N ASP A 181 0.24 6.51 -2.28
CA ASP A 181 -0.27 5.60 -3.31
C ASP A 181 -1.62 6.07 -3.88
N LEU A 182 -2.57 6.40 -3.00
CA LEU A 182 -3.91 6.82 -3.41
C LEU A 182 -3.89 8.17 -4.12
N LEU A 183 -3.09 9.13 -3.65
CA LEU A 183 -2.91 10.42 -4.33
C LEU A 183 -2.24 10.25 -5.70
N ARG A 184 -1.20 9.40 -5.82
CA ARG A 184 -0.60 9.06 -7.11
C ARG A 184 -1.62 8.43 -8.07
N TRP A 185 -2.43 7.52 -7.55
CA TRP A 185 -3.47 6.84 -8.32
C TRP A 185 -4.54 7.80 -8.88
N LEU A 186 -4.92 8.80 -8.09
CA LEU A 186 -5.97 9.75 -8.45
C LEU A 186 -5.45 10.92 -9.32
N ILE A 187 -4.23 11.39 -9.06
CA ILE A 187 -3.72 12.66 -9.63
C ILE A 187 -2.62 12.43 -10.67
N GLY A 188 -1.80 11.39 -10.52
CA GLY A 188 -0.65 11.08 -11.38
C GLY A 188 0.69 11.10 -10.64
N ASP A 189 1.79 11.20 -11.38
CA ASP A 189 3.12 11.09 -10.78
C ASP A 189 3.51 12.29 -9.93
N ILE A 190 4.15 12.01 -8.80
CA ILE A 190 4.76 12.99 -7.91
C ILE A 190 6.18 13.30 -8.42
N VAL A 191 6.51 14.57 -8.56
CA VAL A 191 7.83 15.04 -9.02
C VAL A 191 8.67 15.68 -7.93
N SER A 192 8.07 16.08 -6.80
CA SER A 192 8.82 16.52 -5.62
C SER A 192 8.00 16.41 -4.33
N VAL A 193 8.67 16.11 -3.24
CA VAL A 193 8.10 16.02 -1.89
C VAL A 193 8.90 16.86 -0.90
N CYS A 194 8.20 17.49 0.04
CA CYS A 194 8.78 18.15 1.21
C CYS A 194 8.02 17.69 2.44
N ALA A 195 8.69 17.16 3.46
CA ALA A 195 8.05 16.57 4.62
C ALA A 195 8.64 17.04 5.95
N LEU A 196 7.81 16.97 7.00
CA LEU A 196 8.16 17.23 8.39
C LEU A 196 7.57 16.12 9.26
N THR A 197 8.26 15.79 10.34
CA THR A 197 7.82 14.80 11.32
C THR A 197 7.82 15.37 12.72
N SER A 198 6.98 14.82 13.59
CA SER A 198 6.88 15.17 15.00
C SER A 198 6.69 13.91 15.86
N ARG A 199 6.99 14.08 17.15
CA ARG A 199 6.80 13.08 18.20
C ARG A 199 6.08 13.76 19.36
N ALA A 200 4.91 13.25 19.73
CA ALA A 200 4.15 13.67 20.88
C ALA A 200 4.82 13.28 22.20
N THR A 201 5.57 12.17 22.23
CA THR A 201 6.37 11.76 23.38
C THR A 201 7.87 11.91 23.05
N PRO A 202 8.59 12.86 23.68
CA PRO A 202 10.00 13.13 23.37
C PRO A 202 10.94 11.93 23.49
N GLN A 203 10.61 10.98 24.38
CA GLN A 203 11.37 9.75 24.63
C GLN A 203 11.02 8.60 23.69
N SER A 204 9.98 8.75 22.84
CA SER A 204 9.66 7.74 21.84
C SER A 204 10.71 7.75 20.74
N PRO A 205 11.27 6.58 20.38
CA PRO A 205 12.17 6.48 19.23
C PRO A 205 11.44 6.67 17.89
N GLU A 206 10.10 6.70 17.89
CA GLU A 206 9.28 6.65 16.68
C GLU A 206 8.52 7.95 16.41
N THR A 207 8.43 8.28 15.13
CA THR A 207 7.56 9.37 14.64
C THR A 207 6.10 8.93 14.71
N ASP A 208 5.29 9.72 15.43
CA ASP A 208 3.84 9.50 15.49
C ASP A 208 3.05 10.43 14.58
N SER A 209 3.65 11.50 14.07
CA SER A 209 2.96 12.46 13.21
C SER A 209 3.86 12.93 12.07
N ALA A 210 3.32 13.00 10.87
CA ALA A 210 4.03 13.41 9.66
C ALA A 210 3.15 14.28 8.78
N GLY A 211 3.72 15.36 8.25
CA GLY A 211 3.07 16.20 7.24
C GLY A 211 3.95 16.28 6.01
N ALA A 212 3.37 16.17 4.81
CA ALA A 212 4.09 16.44 3.57
C ALA A 212 3.30 17.31 2.59
N VAL A 213 4.06 18.05 1.78
CA VAL A 213 3.60 18.73 0.58
C VAL A 213 4.16 18.00 -0.63
N LEU A 214 3.27 17.63 -1.55
CA LEU A 214 3.58 16.88 -2.76
C LEU A 214 3.32 17.77 -3.98
N ARG A 215 4.21 17.74 -4.97
CA ARG A 215 4.00 18.34 -6.28
C ARG A 215 3.86 17.25 -7.32
N PHE A 216 2.83 17.34 -8.13
CA PHE A 216 2.57 16.40 -9.22
C PHE A 216 3.13 16.91 -10.54
N ARG A 217 3.39 16.00 -11.48
CA ARG A 217 3.85 16.32 -12.83
C ARG A 217 2.89 17.26 -13.57
N SER A 218 1.59 17.18 -13.26
CA SER A 218 0.55 18.07 -13.79
C SER A 218 0.61 19.52 -13.25
N GLY A 219 1.48 19.77 -12.25
CA GLY A 219 1.55 21.03 -11.51
C GLY A 219 0.56 21.12 -10.34
N ALA A 220 -0.28 20.10 -10.12
CA ALA A 220 -1.12 20.03 -8.93
C ALA A 220 -0.28 19.94 -7.66
N LEU A 221 -0.81 20.44 -6.54
CA LEU A 221 -0.21 20.33 -5.22
C LEU A 221 -1.09 19.45 -4.33
N ALA A 222 -0.50 18.67 -3.42
CA ALA A 222 -1.27 18.03 -2.38
C ALA A 222 -0.62 18.18 -1.01
N THR A 223 -1.43 18.19 0.03
CA THR A 223 -0.99 18.00 1.40
C THR A 223 -1.41 16.64 1.91
N ALA A 224 -0.56 16.00 2.71
CA ALA A 224 -0.92 14.79 3.43
C ALA A 224 -0.49 14.96 4.89
N LEU A 225 -1.44 14.84 5.82
CA LEU A 225 -1.19 14.95 7.25
C LEU A 225 -1.60 13.67 7.95
N LEU A 226 -0.64 13.06 8.64
CA LEU A 226 -0.82 11.80 9.32
C LEU A 226 -0.46 11.91 10.79
N SER A 227 -1.24 11.25 11.65
CA SER A 227 -0.93 11.10 13.06
C SER A 227 -1.49 9.79 13.61
N SER A 228 -0.65 8.99 14.26
CA SER A 228 -1.03 7.76 14.97
C SER A 228 -1.44 7.99 16.42
N VAL A 229 -1.49 9.25 16.88
CA VAL A 229 -1.83 9.63 18.27
C VAL A 229 -3.04 10.56 18.37
N ALA A 230 -3.51 11.07 17.22
CA ALA A 230 -4.66 11.95 17.14
C ALA A 230 -5.97 11.20 17.44
N LEU A 231 -6.74 11.69 18.41
CA LEU A 231 -8.06 11.18 18.70
C LEU A 231 -9.08 11.88 17.79
N SER A 232 -9.27 11.35 16.59
CA SER A 232 -10.14 11.95 15.58
C SER A 232 -10.89 10.89 14.76
N PRO A 233 -11.95 11.27 14.03
CA PRO A 233 -12.67 10.36 13.14
C PRO A 233 -12.07 10.26 11.73
N TRP A 234 -10.99 10.98 11.44
CA TRP A 234 -10.50 11.20 10.07
C TRP A 234 -9.41 10.21 9.68
N GLY A 235 -9.75 9.26 8.82
CA GLY A 235 -8.82 8.35 8.18
C GLY A 235 -9.58 7.42 7.24
N TRP A 236 -8.95 6.94 6.17
CA TRP A 236 -9.63 6.15 5.15
C TRP A 236 -10.41 4.97 5.75
N GLU A 237 -9.72 4.14 6.54
CA GLU A 237 -10.33 2.95 7.16
C GLU A 237 -11.48 3.30 8.11
N ALA A 238 -11.39 4.43 8.84
CA ALA A 238 -12.50 4.92 9.68
C ALA A 238 -13.67 5.43 8.83
N GLY A 239 -13.40 6.12 7.72
CA GLY A 239 -14.43 6.62 6.80
C GLY A 239 -15.21 5.50 6.12
N THR A 240 -14.51 4.47 5.63
CA THR A 240 -15.13 3.35 4.89
C THR A 240 -15.65 2.24 5.80
N GLY A 241 -14.93 1.92 6.89
CA GLY A 241 -15.15 0.71 7.67
C GLY A 241 -14.49 -0.54 7.06
N ASP A 242 -13.50 -0.38 6.18
CA ASP A 242 -12.81 -1.50 5.50
C ASP A 242 -11.82 -2.28 6.40
N ASP A 243 -11.60 -1.81 7.63
CA ASP A 243 -10.76 -2.47 8.64
C ASP A 243 -11.61 -2.70 9.91
N GLU A 244 -11.81 -3.97 10.26
CA GLU A 244 -12.61 -4.40 11.42
C GLU A 244 -12.03 -3.92 12.75
N ASP A 245 -10.72 -3.61 12.78
CA ASP A 245 -10.04 -3.13 13.99
C ASP A 245 -10.19 -1.60 14.17
N ILE A 246 -10.80 -0.90 13.21
CA ILE A 246 -10.98 0.56 13.23
C ILE A 246 -12.48 0.89 13.20
N ALA A 247 -12.96 1.57 14.24
CA ALA A 247 -14.35 1.98 14.32
C ALA A 247 -14.75 2.90 13.16
N ARG A 248 -15.87 2.59 12.51
CA ARG A 248 -16.39 3.38 11.39
C ARG A 248 -16.92 4.74 11.86
N SER A 249 -16.42 5.81 11.26
CA SER A 249 -16.88 7.20 11.45
C SER A 249 -17.79 7.70 10.32
N GLY A 250 -17.58 7.21 9.09
CA GLY A 250 -18.26 7.75 7.90
C GLY A 250 -17.74 9.11 7.43
N GLU A 251 -16.69 9.64 8.06
CA GLU A 251 -16.09 10.93 7.73
C GLU A 251 -15.16 10.84 6.51
N ASP A 252 -15.02 11.97 5.80
CA ASP A 252 -14.10 12.06 4.66
C ASP A 252 -12.64 12.20 5.14
N ALA A 253 -11.74 11.54 4.41
CA ALA A 253 -10.30 11.52 4.67
C ALA A 253 -9.48 12.13 3.54
N LEU A 254 -10.07 12.35 2.36
CA LEU A 254 -9.38 12.91 1.20
C LEU A 254 -10.29 13.85 0.42
N ARG A 255 -9.73 14.94 -0.11
CA ARG A 255 -10.42 15.88 -1.02
C ARG A 255 -9.59 16.10 -2.27
N LEU A 256 -10.24 16.04 -3.43
CA LEU A 256 -9.71 16.41 -4.73
C LEU A 256 -10.33 17.73 -5.15
N VAL A 257 -9.50 18.68 -5.57
CA VAL A 257 -9.95 20.00 -6.03
C VAL A 257 -9.43 20.22 -7.44
N GLY A 258 -10.34 20.37 -8.39
CA GLY A 258 -10.04 20.72 -9.76
C GLY A 258 -10.60 22.09 -10.14
N SER A 259 -10.28 22.51 -11.38
CA SER A 259 -10.65 23.82 -11.90
C SER A 259 -12.16 24.01 -12.13
N GLU A 260 -12.94 22.91 -12.18
CA GLU A 260 -14.38 22.95 -12.47
C GLU A 260 -15.24 22.30 -11.37
N GLY A 261 -14.62 21.64 -10.40
CA GLY A 261 -15.32 21.05 -9.27
C GLY A 261 -14.37 20.44 -8.24
N ALA A 262 -14.95 20.01 -7.12
CA ALA A 262 -14.23 19.32 -6.05
C ALA A 262 -14.97 18.06 -5.63
N MET A 263 -14.25 17.09 -5.07
CA MET A 263 -14.80 15.82 -4.62
C MET A 263 -14.17 15.41 -3.30
N SER A 264 -14.95 14.86 -2.38
CA SER A 264 -14.46 14.26 -1.15
C SER A 264 -14.64 12.75 -1.15
N LEU A 265 -13.75 12.08 -0.42
CA LEU A 265 -13.69 10.63 -0.31
C LEU A 265 -13.59 10.21 1.16
N PRO A 266 -14.25 9.10 1.55
CA PRO A 266 -14.93 8.14 0.67
C PRO A 266 -16.40 8.48 0.33
N SER A 267 -16.97 9.58 0.85
CA SER A 267 -18.41 9.87 0.69
C SER A 267 -18.87 10.13 -0.76
N LEU A 268 -17.94 10.37 -1.68
CA LEU A 268 -18.21 10.83 -3.06
C LEU A 268 -19.11 12.06 -3.11
N THR A 269 -18.98 12.95 -2.11
CA THR A 269 -19.63 14.25 -2.21
C THR A 269 -18.92 15.06 -3.30
N TYR A 270 -19.68 15.56 -4.26
CA TYR A 270 -19.20 16.36 -5.38
C TYR A 270 -19.70 17.81 -5.26
N TRP A 271 -18.83 18.77 -5.51
CA TRP A 271 -19.15 20.19 -5.53
C TRP A 271 -18.88 20.78 -6.91
N ARG A 272 -19.86 21.52 -7.44
CA ARG A 272 -19.72 22.26 -8.69
C ARG A 272 -20.50 23.56 -8.71
N HIS A 273 -20.14 24.42 -9.65
CA HIS A 273 -20.95 25.58 -10.01
C HIS A 273 -22.11 25.17 -10.92
N ASN A 274 -23.31 25.68 -10.67
CA ASN A 274 -24.54 25.30 -11.40
C ASN A 274 -25.10 26.41 -12.32
N GLY A 275 -24.44 27.57 -12.40
CA GLY A 275 -24.91 28.72 -13.20
C GLY A 275 -24.18 28.89 -14.54
N ALA A 276 -24.71 29.77 -15.40
CA ALA A 276 -24.03 30.16 -16.64
C ALA A 276 -22.68 30.87 -16.37
N GLY A 277 -21.65 30.50 -17.14
CA GLY A 277 -20.28 31.04 -17.05
C GLY A 277 -19.33 30.18 -16.21
N LYS A 278 -18.07 30.63 -16.07
CA LYS A 278 -17.07 30.00 -15.19
C LYS A 278 -17.43 30.33 -13.73
N GLY A 279 -17.49 29.33 -12.86
CA GLY A 279 -17.73 29.53 -11.43
C GLY A 279 -16.58 30.31 -10.77
N ASP A 280 -16.90 31.12 -9.76
CA ASP A 280 -15.94 31.85 -8.94
C ASP A 280 -16.39 31.88 -7.47
N TRP A 281 -15.53 32.42 -6.60
CA TRP A 281 -15.77 32.46 -5.15
C TRP A 281 -16.98 33.31 -4.74
N SER A 282 -17.52 34.15 -5.63
CA SER A 282 -18.70 34.98 -5.34
C SER A 282 -20.01 34.19 -5.45
N ARG A 283 -19.97 32.94 -5.92
CA ARG A 283 -21.14 32.11 -6.15
C ARG A 283 -21.07 30.82 -5.32
N ALA A 284 -22.20 30.46 -4.70
CA ALA A 284 -22.30 29.23 -3.94
C ALA A 284 -22.15 28.00 -4.84
N LEU A 285 -21.37 27.02 -4.39
CA LEU A 285 -21.28 25.71 -5.03
C LEU A 285 -22.47 24.83 -4.60
N SER A 286 -22.93 24.00 -5.52
CA SER A 286 -23.92 22.98 -5.22
C SER A 286 -23.24 21.70 -4.74
N ARG A 287 -23.76 21.14 -3.65
CA ARG A 287 -23.30 19.88 -3.05
C ARG A 287 -24.16 18.72 -3.56
N LEU A 288 -23.53 17.73 -4.18
CA LEU A 288 -24.17 16.59 -4.83
C LEU A 288 -23.56 15.30 -4.28
N PRO A 289 -24.25 14.53 -3.42
CA PRO A 289 -23.78 13.20 -3.06
C PRO A 289 -23.90 12.29 -4.28
N LEU A 290 -22.80 11.65 -4.68
CA LEU A 290 -22.83 10.63 -5.74
C LEU A 290 -23.01 9.24 -5.11
N PRO A 291 -23.73 8.32 -5.78
CA PRO A 291 -23.89 6.97 -5.27
C PRO A 291 -22.54 6.24 -5.27
N SER A 292 -22.17 5.66 -4.12
CA SER A 292 -21.09 4.67 -4.03
C SER A 292 -21.70 3.30 -3.78
N PRO A 293 -21.45 2.31 -4.66
CA PRO A 293 -21.77 0.92 -4.35
C PRO A 293 -21.09 0.47 -3.06
N THR A 294 -21.76 -0.38 -2.28
CA THR A 294 -21.17 -1.09 -1.16
C THR A 294 -20.47 -2.33 -1.71
N LEU A 295 -19.15 -2.37 -1.61
CA LEU A 295 -18.33 -3.49 -2.06
C LEU A 295 -17.14 -3.58 -1.12
N ASP A 296 -16.81 -4.79 -0.64
CA ASP A 296 -15.56 -5.01 0.09
C ASP A 296 -14.38 -4.88 -0.90
N PRO A 297 -13.49 -3.87 -0.73
CA PRO A 297 -12.36 -3.67 -1.63
C PRO A 297 -11.37 -4.84 -1.62
N ARG A 298 -11.30 -5.64 -0.56
CA ARG A 298 -10.41 -6.81 -0.47
C ARG A 298 -10.98 -7.98 -1.27
N ALA A 299 -12.27 -8.25 -1.17
CA ALA A 299 -12.95 -9.22 -2.04
C ALA A 299 -12.83 -8.81 -3.52
N ALA A 300 -13.07 -7.52 -3.82
CA ALA A 300 -12.91 -6.99 -5.18
C ALA A 300 -11.47 -7.09 -5.71
N GLN A 301 -10.46 -7.04 -4.84
CA GLN A 301 -9.07 -7.27 -5.20
C GLN A 301 -8.80 -8.72 -5.56
N LEU A 302 -9.38 -9.69 -4.85
CA LEU A 302 -9.24 -11.11 -5.17
C LEU A 302 -9.97 -11.49 -6.45
N ASP A 303 -11.16 -10.92 -6.70
CA ASP A 303 -11.87 -11.09 -7.97
C ASP A 303 -11.04 -10.53 -9.14
N HIS A 304 -10.42 -9.37 -8.94
CA HIS A 304 -9.48 -8.81 -9.91
C HIS A 304 -8.26 -9.71 -10.10
N PHE A 305 -7.68 -10.21 -9.02
CA PHE A 305 -6.54 -11.12 -9.08
C PHE A 305 -6.89 -12.41 -9.85
N ALA A 306 -8.08 -12.98 -9.65
CA ALA A 306 -8.55 -14.14 -10.39
C ALA A 306 -8.66 -13.87 -11.90
N ARG A 307 -9.03 -12.64 -12.32
CA ARG A 307 -8.99 -12.23 -13.73
C ARG A 307 -7.57 -12.04 -14.24
N VAL A 308 -6.69 -11.44 -13.44
CA VAL A 308 -5.26 -11.27 -13.76
C VAL A 308 -4.58 -12.62 -13.97
N ALA A 309 -4.80 -13.58 -13.07
CA ALA A 309 -4.22 -14.91 -13.17
C ALA A 309 -4.74 -15.72 -14.38
N ARG A 310 -5.93 -15.39 -14.89
CA ARG A 310 -6.48 -15.95 -16.15
C ARG A 310 -6.04 -15.19 -17.41
N GLY A 311 -5.28 -14.10 -17.27
CA GLY A 311 -4.89 -13.25 -18.40
C GLY A 311 -6.04 -12.40 -18.96
N GLU A 312 -7.12 -12.23 -18.21
CA GLU A 312 -8.31 -11.46 -18.64
C GLU A 312 -8.26 -9.99 -18.25
N ALA A 313 -7.33 -9.63 -17.36
CA ALA A 313 -7.12 -8.26 -16.92
C ALA A 313 -5.64 -7.99 -16.63
N ALA A 314 -5.21 -6.74 -16.81
CA ALA A 314 -3.91 -6.29 -16.32
C ALA A 314 -3.96 -6.04 -14.80
N PRO A 315 -2.85 -6.19 -14.07
CA PRO A 315 -2.76 -5.76 -12.68
C PRO A 315 -3.11 -4.27 -12.56
N LEU A 316 -4.00 -3.93 -11.62
CA LEU A 316 -4.34 -2.52 -11.34
C LEU A 316 -3.16 -1.78 -10.69
N VAL A 317 -2.30 -2.55 -10.02
CA VAL A 317 -1.07 -2.13 -9.35
C VAL A 317 -0.01 -3.14 -9.72
N ASP A 318 0.71 -2.88 -10.81
CA ASP A 318 1.84 -3.71 -11.21
C ASP A 318 3.10 -3.38 -10.40
N ALA A 319 4.20 -4.08 -10.71
CA ALA A 319 5.46 -3.93 -10.01
C ALA A 319 6.06 -2.52 -10.19
N ASP A 320 5.97 -1.94 -11.38
CA ASP A 320 6.54 -0.63 -11.70
C ASP A 320 5.78 0.50 -10.99
N ASP A 321 4.45 0.45 -11.03
CA ASP A 321 3.63 1.43 -10.33
C ASP A 321 3.79 1.33 -8.81
N ALA A 322 3.87 0.12 -8.26
CA ALA A 322 4.12 -0.08 -6.84
C ALA A 322 5.52 0.39 -6.42
N LEU A 323 6.54 0.17 -7.26
CA LEU A 323 7.91 0.64 -7.02
C LEU A 323 7.97 2.18 -7.02
N MET A 324 7.20 2.84 -7.89
CA MET A 324 7.10 4.30 -7.88
C MET A 324 6.37 4.83 -6.64
N SER A 325 5.33 4.11 -6.15
CA SER A 325 4.68 4.45 -4.87
C SER A 325 5.66 4.32 -3.71
N LEU A 326 6.45 3.24 -3.69
CA LEU A 326 7.52 3.03 -2.71
C LEU A 326 8.56 4.15 -2.78
N ALA A 327 9.01 4.54 -3.98
CA ALA A 327 9.97 5.63 -4.16
C ALA A 327 9.46 6.96 -3.61
N ALA A 328 8.18 7.25 -3.83
CA ALA A 328 7.54 8.46 -3.30
C ALA A 328 7.39 8.42 -1.77
N ALA A 329 7.01 7.28 -1.20
CA ALA A 329 6.92 7.11 0.25
C ALA A 329 8.31 7.26 0.91
N LEU A 330 9.33 6.60 0.39
CA LEU A 330 10.71 6.72 0.89
C LEU A 330 11.30 8.12 0.67
N ALA A 331 10.84 8.87 -0.34
CA ALA A 331 11.25 10.25 -0.52
C ALA A 331 10.65 11.17 0.56
N VAL A 332 9.44 10.87 1.05
CA VAL A 332 8.83 11.60 2.18
C VAL A 332 9.66 11.38 3.45
N GLU A 333 10.02 10.14 3.75
CA GLU A 333 10.86 9.82 4.93
C GLU A 333 12.22 10.53 4.88
N GLU A 334 12.90 10.45 3.73
CA GLU A 334 14.20 11.08 3.54
C GLU A 334 14.11 12.62 3.53
N SER A 335 13.01 13.18 3.02
CA SER A 335 12.77 14.62 3.05
C SER A 335 12.59 15.12 4.48
N ALA A 336 11.81 14.42 5.30
CA ALA A 336 11.63 14.74 6.71
C ALA A 336 12.94 14.69 7.50
N ARG A 337 13.79 13.70 7.19
CA ARG A 337 15.10 13.54 7.84
C ARG A 337 16.10 14.63 7.45
N THR A 338 16.12 15.03 6.17
CA THR A 338 17.14 15.94 5.63
C THR A 338 16.71 17.40 5.58
N GLY A 339 15.41 17.69 5.71
CA GLY A 339 14.83 19.01 5.47
C GLY A 339 14.90 19.45 4.01
N LYS A 340 15.24 18.55 3.08
CA LYS A 340 15.37 18.85 1.65
C LYS A 340 14.10 18.46 0.90
N MET A 341 13.80 19.22 -0.15
CA MET A 341 12.81 18.81 -1.15
C MET A 341 13.42 17.75 -2.06
N LEU A 342 12.75 16.62 -2.24
CA LEU A 342 13.28 15.46 -2.97
C LEU A 342 12.36 15.02 -4.09
N ALA A 343 12.92 14.61 -5.23
CA ALA A 343 12.17 13.92 -6.27
C ALA A 343 12.10 12.42 -5.95
N PRO A 344 10.92 11.77 -6.06
CA PRO A 344 10.83 10.32 -6.09
C PRO A 344 11.63 9.76 -7.27
N ASP A 345 12.44 8.75 -7.02
CA ASP A 345 13.23 8.06 -8.05
C ASP A 345 13.30 6.57 -7.68
N PRO A 346 12.72 5.66 -8.50
CA PRO A 346 12.71 4.22 -8.24
C PRO A 346 14.07 3.56 -8.51
N ASP A 347 14.96 4.22 -9.24
CA ASP A 347 16.28 3.72 -9.63
C ASP A 347 17.40 4.30 -8.76
N ARG A 348 17.09 5.28 -7.91
CA ARG A 348 18.06 5.79 -6.93
C ARG A 348 18.60 4.64 -6.07
N PRO A 349 19.91 4.64 -5.76
CA PRO A 349 20.45 3.74 -4.77
C PRO A 349 19.75 4.01 -3.43
N ASP A 350 19.55 2.97 -2.63
CA ASP A 350 19.06 3.17 -1.28
C ASP A 350 20.09 4.04 -0.53
N ALA A 351 19.68 5.25 -0.11
CA ALA A 351 20.54 6.17 0.62
C ALA A 351 20.91 5.65 2.02
N TRP A 352 20.35 4.50 2.42
CA TRP A 352 20.47 3.90 3.74
C TRP A 352 20.53 2.36 3.63
N GLU A 353 21.73 1.80 3.80
CA GLU A 353 21.83 0.48 4.43
C GLU A 353 21.66 0.70 5.95
N PRO A 354 20.78 -0.04 6.64
CA PRO A 354 20.78 0.01 8.09
C PRO A 354 22.18 -0.36 8.58
N THR A 355 22.72 0.54 9.39
CA THR A 355 24.09 0.57 9.93
C THR A 355 24.50 -0.73 10.63
N ALA A 356 23.60 -1.69 10.86
CA ALA A 356 23.98 -3.02 11.32
C ALA A 356 24.94 -3.72 10.35
N ALA A 357 24.67 -3.73 9.03
CA ALA A 357 25.54 -4.39 8.05
C ALA A 357 26.88 -3.66 7.84
N ALA A 358 26.93 -2.34 8.08
CA ALA A 358 28.16 -1.55 8.06
C ALA A 358 28.99 -1.76 9.35
N ILE A 359 28.33 -1.89 10.51
CA ILE A 359 28.97 -2.22 11.79
C ILE A 359 29.59 -3.62 11.74
N PHE A 360 28.88 -4.62 11.19
CA PHE A 360 29.42 -5.97 11.05
C PHE A 360 30.50 -6.10 9.97
N ARG A 361 30.44 -5.29 8.90
CA ARG A 361 31.54 -5.21 7.91
C ARG A 361 32.80 -4.56 8.46
N GLY A 362 32.67 -3.61 9.39
CA GLY A 362 33.80 -3.00 10.10
C GLY A 362 34.46 -3.93 11.14
N LEU A 363 33.71 -4.86 11.73
CA LEU A 363 34.21 -5.85 12.68
C LEU A 363 34.87 -7.07 12.02
N ALA A 364 34.66 -7.27 10.72
CA ALA A 364 35.22 -8.38 9.94
C ALA A 364 36.53 -8.01 9.19
N ALA A 365 37.00 -6.77 9.30
CA ALA A 365 38.30 -6.38 8.77
C ALA A 365 39.40 -6.84 9.76
N PRO A 366 40.34 -7.72 9.36
CA PRO A 366 41.49 -8.03 10.21
C PRO A 366 42.35 -6.77 10.39
N ASP A 367 42.73 -6.53 11.64
CA ASP A 367 43.56 -5.41 12.06
C ASP A 367 44.91 -5.44 11.30
N PRO A 368 45.29 -4.40 10.53
CA PRO A 368 46.55 -4.39 9.80
C PRO A 368 47.78 -4.11 10.70
N THR A 369 47.63 -4.10 12.03
CA THR A 369 48.75 -3.97 12.96
C THR A 369 48.95 -5.21 13.82
N SER A 370 49.44 -6.28 13.20
CA SER A 370 50.27 -7.29 13.89
C SER A 370 51.37 -7.76 12.95
N GLY A 371 52.35 -6.88 12.75
CA GLY A 371 53.63 -7.18 12.13
C GLY A 371 54.72 -6.41 12.87
N ASP A 372 55.64 -7.18 13.45
CA ASP A 372 57.01 -6.84 13.85
C ASP A 372 57.21 -5.85 15.02
N GLU A 373 57.40 -6.38 16.24
CA GLU A 373 58.73 -6.65 16.87
C GLU A 373 58.58 -7.29 18.26
#